data_AF-A0A2W4HS82-F1
#
_entry.id   AF-A0A2W4HS82-F1
#
_cell.length_a   1.000
_cell.length_b   1.000
_cell.length_c   1.000
_cell.angle_alpha   90.00
_cell.angle_beta   90.00
_cell.angle_gamma   90.00
#
_symmetry.space_group_name_H-M   'P 1'
#
loop_
_entity.id
_entity.type
_entity.pdbx_description
1 polymer ?
#
loop_
_entity_poly.entity_id
_entity_poly.type
_entity_poly.pdbx_seq_one_letter_code
_entity_poly.pdbx_strand_id
1 'polypeptide(L)'
;MAVISISLKLPFTASALTLIGQVALLPPAFAQTEELFAPVEKMVNPQFKNEKERQEYMMKVAERVRSAAQRYASHHKGTLPKKVDDAFMSYMIFGECDDKTSTAWSIPINPYIGKHKPILTGTIADPDKCRKSPPGKMEPGSVEYSIAASGKDFTVRVGAGNGKAMLDPHNKRLTYVLSNDPDSQVKANMRTVQWAAELYKEEHFKFPKTIDDEFKYYFPWGDAKKKKFGNPLPNPFTGELEYPAFSNMTCAFKERLKPPISIAPGKIEYSSSDEQSNYCIRGGDHAGKAIAGTHGTKSTLVLAKDGDGSGHGGDSR
;
A
#
# COMPACT_ATOMS: atom_id res chain seq x y z
N MET A 1 30.70 -35.89 72.19
CA MET A 1 30.39 -34.97 71.08
C MET A 1 29.05 -35.42 70.49
N ALA A 2 28.00 -34.63 70.72
CA ALA A 2 26.63 -34.99 70.36
C ALA A 2 26.34 -34.60 68.90
N VAL A 3 25.81 -35.55 68.14
CA VAL A 3 25.31 -35.37 66.77
C VAL A 3 23.85 -34.96 66.87
N ILE A 4 23.51 -33.76 66.42
CA ILE A 4 22.12 -33.30 66.31
C ILE A 4 21.73 -33.36 64.83
N SER A 5 20.93 -34.37 64.50
CA SER A 5 20.28 -34.55 63.20
C SER A 5 18.88 -33.94 63.27
N ILE A 6 18.63 -32.90 62.48
CA ILE A 6 17.31 -32.25 62.39
C ILE A 6 16.61 -32.80 61.15
N SER A 7 15.58 -33.62 61.38
CA SER A 7 14.72 -34.20 60.36
C SER A 7 13.44 -33.36 60.25
N LEU A 8 13.31 -32.58 59.18
CA LEU A 8 12.11 -31.79 58.88
C LEU A 8 11.18 -32.60 57.98
N LYS A 9 10.07 -33.10 58.57
CA LYS A 9 8.93 -33.67 57.84
C LYS A 9 7.96 -32.54 57.48
N LEU A 10 7.73 -32.31 56.20
CA LEU A 10 6.63 -31.47 55.71
C LEU A 10 5.50 -32.36 55.14
N PRO A 11 4.22 -32.07 55.47
CA PRO A 11 3.09 -32.86 54.99
C PRO A 11 2.71 -32.50 53.55
N PHE A 12 2.64 -33.53 52.70
CA PHE A 12 1.99 -33.47 51.39
C PHE A 12 0.48 -33.29 51.56
N THR A 13 -0.08 -32.23 50.99
CA THR A 13 -1.53 -32.13 50.73
C THR A 13 -1.74 -32.29 49.23
N ALA A 14 -2.43 -33.37 48.86
CA ALA A 14 -2.91 -33.61 47.51
C ALA A 14 -4.18 -32.78 47.29
N SER A 15 -4.20 -31.96 46.24
CA SER A 15 -5.44 -31.43 45.69
C SER A 15 -5.41 -31.58 44.19
N ALA A 16 -6.42 -32.30 43.71
CA ALA A 16 -6.68 -32.63 42.33
C ALA A 16 -6.95 -31.37 41.51
N LEU A 17 -6.32 -31.25 40.35
CA LEU A 17 -6.82 -30.41 39.26
C LEU A 17 -6.88 -31.26 37.99
N THR A 18 -8.09 -31.71 37.69
CA THR A 18 -8.45 -32.37 36.45
C THR A 18 -8.34 -31.37 35.31
N LEU A 19 -7.26 -31.44 34.53
CA LEU A 19 -7.09 -30.63 33.32
C LEU A 19 -7.90 -31.27 32.19
N ILE A 20 -9.15 -30.84 32.04
CA ILE A 20 -9.97 -31.18 30.86
C ILE A 20 -9.44 -30.35 29.69
N GLY A 21 -8.73 -31.00 28.78
CA GLY A 21 -8.29 -30.42 27.52
C GLY A 21 -9.49 -30.10 26.63
N GLN A 22 -9.89 -28.82 26.58
CA GLN A 22 -10.69 -28.28 25.50
C GLN A 22 -9.75 -27.74 24.42
N VAL A 23 -9.49 -28.56 23.41
CA VAL A 23 -8.89 -28.11 22.15
C VAL A 23 -9.96 -27.33 21.41
N ALA A 24 -9.95 -26.00 21.57
CA ALA A 24 -10.71 -25.12 20.71
C ALA A 24 -10.06 -25.12 19.32
N LEU A 25 -10.67 -25.83 18.37
CA LEU A 25 -10.43 -25.67 16.94
C LEU A 25 -10.82 -24.23 16.56
N LEU A 26 -9.86 -23.31 16.64
CA LEU A 26 -10.01 -21.99 16.05
C LEU A 26 -10.00 -22.13 14.52
N PRO A 27 -10.93 -21.46 13.82
CA PRO A 27 -10.94 -21.47 12.37
C PRO A 27 -9.63 -20.86 11.85
N PRO A 28 -9.11 -21.31 10.70
CA PRO A 28 -7.90 -20.75 10.11
C PRO A 28 -8.09 -19.25 9.87
N ALA A 29 -7.26 -18.45 10.52
CA ALA A 29 -7.16 -17.02 10.29
C ALA A 29 -6.71 -16.79 8.85
N PHE A 30 -7.55 -16.12 8.06
CA PHE A 30 -7.22 -15.67 6.73
C PHE A 30 -6.04 -14.71 6.80
N ALA A 31 -4.87 -15.17 6.34
CA ALA A 31 -3.72 -14.32 6.07
C ALA A 31 -4.11 -13.31 4.97
N GLN A 32 -4.31 -12.06 5.35
CA GLN A 32 -4.38 -10.92 4.42
C GLN A 32 -2.97 -10.33 4.30
N THR A 33 -2.09 -11.03 3.61
CA THR A 33 -0.76 -10.53 3.24
C THR A 33 -0.47 -11.03 1.84
N GLU A 34 0.02 -10.13 0.99
CA GLU A 34 0.24 -10.29 -0.45
C GLU A 34 -1.04 -10.22 -1.30
N GLU A 35 -1.15 -9.25 -2.21
CA GLU A 35 -1.86 -9.34 -3.50
C GLU A 35 -2.16 -7.97 -4.14
N LEU A 36 -1.47 -6.87 -3.78
CA LEU A 36 -1.57 -5.66 -4.63
C LEU A 36 -0.92 -5.88 -6.01
N PHE A 37 0.00 -6.85 -6.09
CA PHE A 37 0.68 -7.31 -7.30
C PHE A 37 0.82 -8.83 -7.27
N ALA A 38 -0.30 -9.56 -7.35
CA ALA A 38 -0.26 -10.98 -7.64
C ALA A 38 0.69 -11.25 -8.84
N PRO A 39 1.41 -12.40 -8.88
CA PRO A 39 2.27 -12.74 -10.01
C PRO A 39 1.51 -12.52 -11.32
N VAL A 40 2.19 -11.97 -12.33
CA VAL A 40 1.61 -11.51 -13.62
C VAL A 40 0.63 -12.52 -14.20
N GLU A 41 0.84 -13.82 -13.99
CA GLU A 41 -0.04 -14.92 -14.37
C GLU A 41 -1.48 -14.84 -13.83
N LYS A 42 -1.69 -14.40 -12.57
CA LYS A 42 -3.03 -14.17 -12.01
C LYS A 42 -3.73 -12.94 -12.62
N MET A 43 -2.99 -12.07 -13.33
CA MET A 43 -3.54 -10.85 -13.94
C MET A 43 -4.05 -11.08 -15.36
N VAL A 44 -3.61 -12.16 -16.04
CA VAL A 44 -4.00 -12.44 -17.43
C VAL A 44 -5.41 -13.02 -17.53
N ASN A 45 -5.83 -13.79 -16.53
CA ASN A 45 -7.18 -14.35 -16.49
C ASN A 45 -7.62 -14.62 -15.03
N PRO A 46 -7.92 -13.57 -14.25
CA PRO A 46 -8.29 -13.74 -12.86
C PRO A 46 -9.63 -14.48 -12.75
N GLN A 47 -9.64 -15.61 -12.04
CA GLN A 47 -10.86 -16.28 -11.66
C GLN A 47 -11.32 -15.78 -10.28
N PHE A 48 -12.49 -15.16 -10.24
CA PHE A 48 -13.08 -14.65 -9.00
C PHE A 48 -14.16 -15.60 -8.51
N LYS A 49 -14.04 -16.06 -7.27
CA LYS A 49 -14.96 -17.02 -6.65
C LYS A 49 -16.26 -16.37 -6.18
N ASN A 50 -16.20 -15.10 -5.80
CA ASN A 50 -17.32 -14.38 -5.19
C ASN A 50 -17.26 -12.87 -5.45
N GLU A 51 -18.32 -12.16 -5.07
CA GLU A 51 -18.44 -10.71 -5.27
C GLU A 51 -17.38 -9.92 -4.48
N LYS A 52 -17.00 -10.39 -3.29
CA LYS A 52 -15.98 -9.73 -2.46
C LYS A 52 -14.63 -9.68 -3.19
N GLU A 53 -14.20 -10.80 -3.77
CA GLU A 53 -12.96 -10.87 -4.55
C GLU A 53 -13.00 -9.96 -5.79
N ARG A 54 -14.15 -9.86 -6.49
CA ARG A 54 -14.31 -8.94 -7.63
C ARG A 54 -14.19 -7.48 -7.18
N GLN A 55 -14.82 -7.12 -6.06
CA GLN A 55 -14.76 -5.77 -5.52
C GLN A 55 -13.35 -5.41 -5.03
N GLU A 56 -12.66 -6.31 -4.33
CA GLU A 56 -11.27 -6.14 -3.93
C GLU A 56 -10.35 -5.93 -5.13
N TYR A 57 -10.54 -6.70 -6.20
CA TYR A 57 -9.83 -6.47 -7.46
C TYR A 57 -10.13 -5.10 -8.06
N MET A 58 -11.39 -4.68 -8.13
CA MET A 58 -11.75 -3.36 -8.68
C MET A 58 -11.19 -2.21 -7.86
N MET A 59 -11.11 -2.32 -6.53
CA MET A 59 -10.43 -1.34 -5.68
C MET A 59 -8.94 -1.25 -6.02
N LYS A 60 -8.25 -2.39 -6.19
CA LYS A 60 -6.85 -2.41 -6.66
C LYS A 60 -6.70 -1.76 -8.04
N VAL A 61 -7.63 -2.00 -8.96
CA VAL A 61 -7.62 -1.33 -10.27
C VAL A 61 -7.74 0.18 -10.12
N ALA A 62 -8.68 0.67 -9.29
CA ALA A 62 -8.82 2.10 -9.03
C ALA A 62 -7.54 2.73 -8.46
N GLU A 63 -6.87 2.06 -7.51
CA GLU A 63 -5.60 2.51 -6.94
C GLU A 63 -4.49 2.63 -7.99
N ARG A 64 -4.47 1.72 -8.96
CA ARG A 64 -3.51 1.73 -10.07
C ARG A 64 -3.74 2.91 -11.00
N VAL A 65 -5.01 3.21 -11.33
CA VAL A 65 -5.38 4.39 -12.13
C VAL A 65 -5.00 5.67 -11.39
N ARG A 66 -5.28 5.75 -10.07
CA ARG A 66 -4.86 6.89 -9.24
C ARG A 66 -3.34 7.07 -9.29
N SER A 67 -2.59 5.99 -9.05
CA SER A 67 -1.12 6.00 -9.08
C SER A 67 -0.57 6.38 -10.45
N ALA A 68 -1.18 5.93 -11.54
CA ALA A 68 -0.80 6.33 -12.89
C ALA A 68 -1.00 7.84 -13.11
N ALA A 69 -2.13 8.40 -12.65
CA ALA A 69 -2.42 9.82 -12.84
C ALA A 69 -1.43 10.70 -12.06
N GLN A 70 -1.02 10.24 -10.88
CA GLN A 70 -0.02 10.91 -10.05
C GLN A 70 1.39 10.83 -10.65
N ARG A 71 1.75 9.68 -11.23
CA ARG A 71 3.01 9.53 -11.99
C ARG A 71 3.03 10.40 -13.24
N TYR A 72 1.93 10.45 -13.98
CA TYR A 72 1.76 11.35 -15.12
C TYR A 72 1.99 12.80 -14.68
N ALA A 73 1.32 13.24 -13.61
CA ALA A 73 1.50 14.58 -13.08
C ALA A 73 2.94 14.87 -12.67
N SER A 74 3.62 13.92 -12.03
CA SER A 74 5.03 14.07 -11.69
C SER A 74 5.91 14.31 -12.92
N HIS A 75 5.74 13.50 -13.97
CA HIS A 75 6.52 13.66 -15.20
C HIS A 75 6.17 14.98 -15.92
N HIS A 76 4.94 15.46 -15.78
CA HIS A 76 4.44 16.70 -16.39
C HIS A 76 4.36 17.89 -15.42
N LYS A 77 5.27 17.96 -14.45
CA LYS A 77 5.42 19.13 -13.54
C LYS A 77 4.11 19.54 -12.85
N GLY A 78 3.39 18.55 -12.33
CA GLY A 78 2.10 18.69 -11.65
C GLY A 78 0.88 18.68 -12.56
N THR A 79 1.03 18.57 -13.88
CA THR A 79 -0.12 18.59 -14.82
C THR A 79 -0.82 17.23 -14.86
N LEU A 80 -2.10 17.19 -14.47
CA LEU A 80 -2.90 15.95 -14.51
C LEU A 80 -3.32 15.58 -15.95
N PRO A 81 -3.48 14.27 -16.24
CA PRO A 81 -3.95 13.83 -17.55
C PRO A 81 -5.40 14.28 -17.77
N LYS A 82 -5.69 14.92 -18.90
CA LYS A 82 -7.04 15.45 -19.18
C LYS A 82 -8.02 14.37 -19.64
N LYS A 83 -7.51 13.26 -20.15
CA LYS A 83 -8.27 12.13 -20.68
C LYS A 83 -7.47 10.85 -20.56
N VAL A 84 -8.15 9.72 -20.71
CA VAL A 84 -7.55 8.40 -20.84
C VAL A 84 -7.16 8.17 -22.30
N ASP A 85 -5.90 8.46 -22.63
CA ASP A 85 -5.26 8.20 -23.91
C ASP A 85 -3.97 7.39 -23.74
N ASP A 86 -3.28 7.07 -24.83
CA ASP A 86 -2.04 6.28 -24.77
C ASP A 86 -0.97 6.96 -23.91
N ALA A 87 -0.93 8.30 -23.89
CA ALA A 87 -0.01 9.03 -23.05
C ALA A 87 -0.28 8.77 -21.58
N PHE A 88 -1.53 8.92 -21.11
CA PHE A 88 -1.88 8.58 -19.73
C PHE A 88 -1.70 7.07 -19.45
N MET A 89 -2.12 6.21 -20.38
CA MET A 89 -2.02 4.76 -20.21
C MET A 89 -0.58 4.27 -20.16
N SER A 90 0.39 4.98 -20.73
CA SER A 90 1.83 4.68 -20.58
C SER A 90 2.30 4.77 -19.11
N TYR A 91 1.52 5.40 -18.22
CA TYR A 91 1.79 5.47 -16.78
C TYR A 91 1.08 4.41 -15.96
N MET A 92 0.30 3.54 -16.58
CA MET A 92 -0.26 2.38 -15.90
C MET A 92 0.85 1.37 -15.54
N ILE A 93 0.49 0.33 -14.80
CA ILE A 93 1.45 -0.77 -14.52
C ILE A 93 1.83 -1.44 -15.85
N PHE A 94 3.12 -1.70 -16.03
CA PHE A 94 3.76 -2.20 -17.26
C PHE A 94 3.86 -1.20 -18.43
N GLY A 95 3.44 0.06 -18.26
CA GLY A 95 3.72 1.10 -19.25
C GLY A 95 5.13 1.69 -19.09
N GLU A 96 5.65 2.28 -20.17
CA GLU A 96 7.02 2.83 -20.21
C GLU A 96 7.16 4.24 -19.60
N CYS A 97 6.04 4.90 -19.25
CA CYS A 97 5.99 6.27 -18.75
C CYS A 97 6.66 7.30 -19.67
N ASP A 98 6.49 7.12 -20.98
CA ASP A 98 7.14 7.85 -22.06
C ASP A 98 6.15 8.68 -22.91
N ASP A 99 4.90 8.78 -22.45
CA ASP A 99 3.78 9.47 -23.12
C ASP A 99 3.33 8.84 -24.44
N LYS A 100 3.80 7.63 -24.76
CA LYS A 100 3.59 7.02 -26.09
C LYS A 100 3.22 5.56 -26.00
N THR A 101 3.97 4.79 -25.21
CA THR A 101 3.93 3.34 -25.24
C THR A 101 2.97 2.84 -24.16
N SER A 102 1.68 2.78 -24.52
CA SER A 102 0.70 2.02 -23.74
C SER A 102 0.85 0.52 -24.05
N THR A 103 0.72 -0.32 -23.04
CA THR A 103 0.71 -1.78 -23.25
C THR A 103 -0.73 -2.29 -23.20
N ALA A 104 -1.07 -3.34 -23.95
CA ALA A 104 -2.41 -3.94 -23.88
C ALA A 104 -2.75 -4.40 -22.43
N TRP A 105 -1.72 -4.78 -21.67
CA TRP A 105 -1.78 -5.13 -20.25
C TRP A 105 -2.12 -3.95 -19.32
N SER A 106 -2.00 -2.72 -19.81
CA SER A 106 -2.39 -1.51 -19.07
C SER A 106 -3.91 -1.39 -18.95
N ILE A 107 -4.67 -2.04 -19.83
CA ILE A 107 -6.14 -2.06 -19.78
C ILE A 107 -6.59 -3.11 -18.76
N PRO A 108 -7.35 -2.74 -17.71
CA PRO A 108 -7.79 -3.71 -16.70
C PRO A 108 -8.81 -4.70 -17.28
N ILE A 109 -8.83 -5.92 -16.71
CA ILE A 109 -9.87 -6.91 -17.00
C ILE A 109 -11.10 -6.55 -16.18
N ASN A 110 -12.25 -6.42 -16.82
CA ASN A 110 -13.51 -6.28 -16.09
C ASN A 110 -13.91 -7.65 -15.52
N PRO A 111 -14.01 -7.79 -14.18
CA PRO A 111 -14.23 -9.07 -13.54
C PRO A 111 -15.64 -9.63 -13.78
N TYR A 112 -16.60 -8.84 -14.25
CA TYR A 112 -17.98 -9.27 -14.49
C TYR A 112 -18.21 -9.80 -15.90
N ILE A 113 -17.36 -9.42 -16.87
CA ILE A 113 -17.45 -9.88 -18.27
C ILE A 113 -16.23 -10.68 -18.72
N GLY A 114 -15.17 -10.77 -17.91
CA GLY A 114 -13.96 -11.53 -18.21
C GLY A 114 -13.17 -10.99 -19.41
N LYS A 115 -13.31 -9.70 -19.73
CA LYS A 115 -12.68 -9.04 -20.89
C LYS A 115 -12.01 -7.75 -20.47
N HIS A 116 -10.96 -7.37 -21.19
CA HIS A 116 -10.36 -6.05 -21.06
C HIS A 116 -11.41 -4.97 -21.33
N LYS A 117 -11.47 -3.98 -20.44
CA LYS A 117 -12.37 -2.85 -20.58
C LYS A 117 -11.60 -1.55 -20.38
N PRO A 118 -11.62 -0.62 -21.35
CA PRO A 118 -10.96 0.67 -21.21
C PRO A 118 -11.46 1.44 -20.00
N ILE A 119 -10.55 2.20 -19.38
CA ILE A 119 -10.91 3.17 -18.34
C ILE A 119 -11.63 4.33 -19.02
N LEU A 120 -12.79 4.69 -18.49
CA LEU A 120 -13.61 5.77 -19.02
C LEU A 120 -13.01 7.12 -18.62
N THR A 121 -13.06 8.08 -19.53
CA THR A 121 -12.79 9.49 -19.22
C THR A 121 -14.09 10.16 -18.81
N GLY A 122 -14.09 10.80 -17.64
CA GLY A 122 -15.17 11.64 -17.17
C GLY A 122 -14.70 13.03 -16.78
N THR A 123 -15.63 13.84 -16.29
CA THR A 123 -15.38 15.17 -15.74
C THR A 123 -16.19 15.37 -14.48
N ILE A 124 -15.61 16.00 -13.47
CA ILE A 124 -16.30 16.35 -12.22
C ILE A 124 -16.18 17.85 -11.96
N ALA A 125 -17.23 18.44 -11.41
CA ALA A 125 -17.17 19.84 -10.98
C ALA A 125 -16.38 19.97 -9.66
N ASP A 126 -16.58 19.03 -8.74
CA ASP A 126 -16.11 19.12 -7.36
C ASP A 126 -15.79 17.72 -6.80
N PRO A 127 -14.51 17.40 -6.57
CA PRO A 127 -14.06 16.13 -5.98
C PRO A 127 -14.67 15.85 -4.60
N ASP A 128 -14.81 16.86 -3.74
CA ASP A 128 -15.36 16.69 -2.39
C ASP A 128 -16.84 16.33 -2.42
N LYS A 129 -17.60 16.98 -3.29
CA LYS A 129 -19.00 16.59 -3.51
C LYS A 129 -19.10 15.18 -4.07
N CYS A 130 -18.18 14.79 -4.96
CA CYS A 130 -18.12 13.43 -5.48
C CYS A 130 -17.89 12.41 -4.33
N ARG A 131 -16.94 12.64 -3.43
CA ARG A 131 -16.66 11.78 -2.25
C ARG A 131 -17.86 11.65 -1.32
N LYS A 132 -18.66 12.71 -1.18
CA LYS A 132 -19.85 12.75 -0.31
C LYS A 132 -21.14 12.28 -1.00
N SER A 133 -21.07 11.91 -2.27
CA SER A 133 -22.24 11.50 -3.04
C SER A 133 -22.63 10.04 -2.77
N PRO A 134 -23.93 9.72 -2.69
CA PRO A 134 -24.39 8.33 -2.65
C PRO A 134 -24.04 7.61 -3.96
N PRO A 135 -23.95 6.27 -3.96
CA PRO A 135 -23.61 5.49 -5.14
C PRO A 135 -24.60 5.71 -6.29
N GLY A 136 -24.14 6.43 -7.31
CA GLY A 136 -24.85 6.64 -8.56
C GLY A 136 -24.87 5.39 -9.44
N LYS A 137 -25.57 5.46 -10.58
CA LYS A 137 -25.53 4.38 -11.59
C LYS A 137 -24.14 4.31 -12.22
N MET A 138 -23.60 3.10 -12.36
CA MET A 138 -22.31 2.86 -13.00
C MET A 138 -22.29 1.42 -13.53
N GLU A 139 -21.76 1.19 -14.72
CA GLU A 139 -21.75 -0.14 -15.31
C GLU A 139 -20.86 -1.10 -14.49
N PRO A 140 -21.28 -2.35 -14.24
CA PRO A 140 -20.47 -3.31 -13.49
C PRO A 140 -19.04 -3.45 -14.01
N GLY A 141 -18.06 -3.33 -13.11
CA GLY A 141 -16.64 -3.44 -13.40
C GLY A 141 -16.07 -2.37 -14.31
N SER A 142 -16.82 -1.29 -14.58
CA SER A 142 -16.24 -0.10 -15.21
C SER A 142 -15.35 0.65 -14.22
N VAL A 143 -14.35 1.33 -14.76
CA VAL A 143 -13.49 2.27 -14.03
C VAL A 143 -13.60 3.60 -14.74
N GLU A 144 -13.80 4.68 -14.01
CA GLU A 144 -13.86 6.03 -14.57
C GLU A 144 -12.81 6.90 -13.89
N TYR A 145 -11.94 7.50 -14.70
CA TYR A 145 -11.05 8.59 -14.30
C TYR A 145 -11.70 9.91 -14.68
N SER A 146 -11.92 10.77 -13.71
CA SER A 146 -12.59 12.05 -13.89
C SER A 146 -11.72 13.20 -13.41
N ILE A 147 -11.27 14.07 -14.32
CA ILE A 147 -10.55 15.28 -13.93
C ILE A 147 -11.52 16.36 -13.44
N ALA A 148 -11.12 17.09 -12.40
CA ALA A 148 -11.88 18.23 -11.92
C ALA A 148 -11.84 19.38 -12.93
N ALA A 149 -12.91 20.19 -12.98
CA ALA A 149 -12.95 21.38 -13.83
C ALA A 149 -11.79 22.36 -13.58
N SER A 150 -11.22 22.36 -12.37
CA SER A 150 -10.03 23.14 -12.02
C SER A 150 -8.74 22.65 -12.69
N GLY A 151 -8.71 21.41 -13.19
CA GLY A 151 -7.52 20.74 -13.71
C GLY A 151 -6.49 20.35 -12.66
N LYS A 152 -6.78 20.54 -11.36
CA LYS A 152 -5.82 20.35 -10.25
C LYS A 152 -6.12 19.14 -9.36
N ASP A 153 -7.28 18.54 -9.53
CA ASP A 153 -7.70 17.34 -8.80
C ASP A 153 -8.40 16.39 -9.77
N PHE A 154 -8.57 15.15 -9.35
CA PHE A 154 -9.27 14.12 -10.10
C PHE A 154 -9.95 13.15 -9.14
N THR A 155 -10.89 12.37 -9.67
CA THR A 155 -11.41 11.21 -8.97
C THR A 155 -11.28 9.95 -9.83
N VAL A 156 -11.21 8.81 -9.15
CA VAL A 156 -11.37 7.49 -9.75
C VAL A 156 -12.54 6.80 -9.08
N ARG A 157 -13.49 6.35 -9.89
CA ARG A 157 -14.69 5.61 -9.46
C ARG A 157 -14.71 4.25 -10.11
N VAL A 158 -15.38 3.30 -9.48
CA VAL A 158 -15.54 1.92 -9.98
C VAL A 158 -16.97 1.44 -9.84
N GLY A 159 -17.45 0.70 -10.83
CA GLY A 159 -18.79 0.12 -10.85
C GLY A 159 -18.84 -1.24 -10.16
N ALA A 160 -19.80 -1.41 -9.25
CA ALA A 160 -20.10 -2.68 -8.58
C ALA A 160 -21.00 -3.58 -9.44
N GLY A 161 -21.12 -4.85 -9.06
CA GLY A 161 -21.94 -5.85 -9.77
C GLY A 161 -23.44 -5.50 -9.87
N ASN A 162 -23.94 -4.63 -9.00
CA ASN A 162 -25.35 -4.24 -8.94
C ASN A 162 -25.71 -3.04 -9.85
N GLY A 163 -24.82 -2.62 -10.75
CA GLY A 163 -25.06 -1.50 -11.67
C GLY A 163 -25.00 -0.11 -11.01
N LYS A 164 -24.41 -0.03 -9.81
CA LYS A 164 -24.12 1.22 -9.11
C LYS A 164 -22.62 1.38 -8.92
N ALA A 165 -22.17 2.59 -8.62
CA ALA A 165 -20.81 2.81 -8.15
C ALA A 165 -20.57 2.02 -6.85
N MET A 166 -19.35 1.53 -6.66
CA MET A 166 -18.96 0.79 -5.46
C MET A 166 -19.13 1.65 -4.22
N LEU A 167 -19.44 0.98 -3.11
CA LEU A 167 -19.56 1.59 -1.81
C LEU A 167 -18.18 1.74 -1.15
N ASP A 168 -17.99 2.83 -0.42
CA ASP A 168 -16.81 3.02 0.41
C ASP A 168 -16.77 1.93 1.53
N PRO A 169 -15.65 1.20 1.70
CA PRO A 169 -15.52 0.16 2.71
C PRO A 169 -15.71 0.65 4.16
N HIS A 170 -15.34 1.91 4.43
CA HIS A 170 -15.44 2.55 5.74
C HIS A 170 -16.79 3.27 5.92
N ASN A 171 -17.43 3.68 4.82
CA ASN A 171 -18.76 4.30 4.86
C ASN A 171 -19.67 3.79 3.73
N LYS A 172 -20.41 2.71 4.02
CA LYS A 172 -21.33 2.04 3.07
C LYS A 172 -22.50 2.90 2.57
N ARG A 173 -22.61 4.17 2.96
CA ARG A 173 -23.58 5.13 2.41
C ARG A 173 -23.01 5.97 1.27
N LEU A 174 -21.68 5.99 1.12
CA LEU A 174 -20.97 6.83 0.17
C LEU A 174 -20.37 5.99 -0.95
N THR A 175 -20.11 6.65 -2.07
CA THR A 175 -19.36 6.08 -3.19
C THR A 175 -17.89 5.91 -2.80
N TYR A 176 -17.29 4.78 -3.15
CA TYR A 176 -15.84 4.60 -3.12
C TYR A 176 -15.22 5.49 -4.20
N VAL A 177 -14.57 6.56 -3.76
CA VAL A 177 -13.94 7.56 -4.61
C VAL A 177 -12.50 7.71 -4.17
N LEU A 178 -11.57 7.34 -5.05
CA LEU A 178 -10.17 7.73 -4.90
C LEU A 178 -9.96 9.10 -5.54
N SER A 179 -9.03 9.89 -5.02
CA SER A 179 -8.74 11.22 -5.54
C SER A 179 -7.29 11.60 -5.38
N ASN A 180 -6.90 12.80 -5.83
CA ASN A 180 -5.58 13.36 -5.58
C ASN A 180 -5.45 13.80 -4.11
N ASP A 181 -5.40 12.85 -3.19
CA ASP A 181 -5.08 13.09 -1.78
C ASP A 181 -3.54 13.05 -1.61
N PRO A 182 -2.88 14.16 -1.28
CA PRO A 182 -1.44 14.20 -1.10
C PRO A 182 -0.93 13.17 -0.10
N ASP A 183 -1.62 12.99 1.03
CA ASP A 183 -1.21 12.03 2.06
C ASP A 183 -1.33 10.58 1.56
N SER A 184 -2.32 10.28 0.72
CA SER A 184 -2.41 9.00 0.01
C SER A 184 -1.27 8.80 -0.99
N GLN A 185 -0.79 9.85 -1.67
CA GLN A 185 0.41 9.75 -2.52
C GLN A 185 1.66 9.45 -1.69
N VAL A 186 1.82 10.06 -0.53
CA VAL A 186 2.93 9.74 0.38
C VAL A 186 2.89 8.27 0.79
N LYS A 187 1.71 7.73 1.15
CA LYS A 187 1.55 6.29 1.44
C LYS A 187 1.91 5.40 0.24
N ALA A 188 1.55 5.82 -0.98
CA ALA A 188 1.93 5.11 -2.20
C ALA A 188 3.46 5.11 -2.40
N ASN A 189 4.12 6.26 -2.21
CA ASN A 189 5.58 6.38 -2.26
C ASN A 189 6.25 5.48 -1.22
N MET A 190 5.73 5.42 0.02
CA MET A 190 6.22 4.51 1.06
C MET A 190 6.16 3.05 0.59
N ARG A 191 5.07 2.64 -0.09
CA ARG A 191 4.94 1.29 -0.67
C ARG A 191 5.91 1.05 -1.83
N THR A 192 6.20 2.05 -2.65
CA THR A 192 7.22 1.92 -3.70
C THR A 192 8.61 1.68 -3.12
N VAL A 193 8.99 2.40 -2.05
CA VAL A 193 10.26 2.14 -1.35
C VAL A 193 10.29 0.74 -0.76
N GLN A 194 9.17 0.30 -0.19
CA GLN A 194 9.03 -1.04 0.34
C GLN A 194 9.35 -2.09 -0.72
N TRP A 195 8.74 -1.96 -1.89
CA TRP A 195 8.96 -2.90 -2.98
C TRP A 195 10.40 -2.88 -3.48
N ALA A 196 10.99 -1.70 -3.69
CA ALA A 196 12.39 -1.59 -4.09
C ALA A 196 13.30 -2.31 -3.08
N ALA A 197 13.04 -2.18 -1.77
CA ALA A 197 13.83 -2.82 -0.73
C ALA A 197 13.70 -4.36 -0.75
N GLU A 198 12.51 -4.89 -1.02
CA GLU A 198 12.30 -6.34 -1.16
C GLU A 198 12.98 -6.88 -2.41
N LEU A 199 12.91 -6.18 -3.56
CA LEU A 199 13.62 -6.58 -4.77
C LEU A 199 15.15 -6.58 -4.57
N TYR A 200 15.69 -5.55 -3.91
CA TYR A 200 17.10 -5.51 -3.54
C TYR A 200 17.48 -6.73 -2.68
N LYS A 201 16.63 -7.11 -1.72
CA LYS A 201 16.89 -8.27 -0.87
C LYS A 201 16.86 -9.59 -1.63
N GLU A 202 16.01 -9.75 -2.63
CA GLU A 202 15.98 -10.98 -3.44
C GLU A 202 17.32 -11.26 -4.13
N GLU A 203 18.03 -10.20 -4.55
CA GLU A 203 19.33 -10.32 -5.23
C GLU A 203 20.52 -10.32 -4.25
N HIS A 204 20.44 -9.56 -3.15
CA HIS A 204 21.56 -9.35 -2.23
C HIS A 204 21.44 -10.14 -0.91
N PHE A 205 20.32 -10.85 -0.69
CA PHE A 205 19.96 -11.57 0.55
C PHE A 205 19.92 -10.70 1.82
N LYS A 206 20.00 -9.38 1.69
CA LYS A 206 19.97 -8.39 2.77
C LYS A 206 19.24 -7.14 2.30
N PHE A 207 18.65 -6.39 3.23
CA PHE A 207 18.08 -5.09 2.92
C PHE A 207 19.17 -4.02 2.73
N PRO A 208 18.95 -3.00 1.89
CA PRO A 208 19.92 -1.95 1.63
C PRO A 208 20.12 -1.08 2.87
N LYS A 209 21.38 -0.85 3.27
CA LYS A 209 21.71 -0.10 4.49
C LYS A 209 21.77 1.41 4.28
N THR A 210 21.78 1.85 3.03
CA THR A 210 21.85 3.25 2.65
C THR A 210 21.07 3.45 1.36
N ILE A 211 20.80 4.71 1.00
CA ILE A 211 20.19 5.07 -0.28
C ILE A 211 21.30 5.36 -1.30
N ASP A 212 22.08 4.32 -1.60
CA ASP A 212 23.17 4.37 -2.56
C ASP A 212 22.68 4.16 -4.01
N ASP A 213 23.61 4.25 -4.94
CA ASP A 213 23.33 4.07 -6.37
C ASP A 213 22.84 2.66 -6.72
N GLU A 214 23.28 1.65 -5.98
CA GLU A 214 22.83 0.27 -6.16
C GLU A 214 21.37 0.12 -5.78
N PHE A 215 20.95 0.67 -4.64
CA PHE A 215 19.56 0.63 -4.23
C PHE A 215 18.65 1.38 -5.20
N LYS A 216 19.12 2.50 -5.77
CA LYS A 216 18.36 3.28 -6.77
C LYS A 216 18.03 2.49 -8.04
N TYR A 217 18.74 1.41 -8.36
CA TYR A 217 18.40 0.55 -9.51
C TYR A 217 17.10 -0.25 -9.33
N TYR A 218 16.64 -0.43 -8.08
CA TYR A 218 15.45 -1.22 -7.77
C TYR A 218 14.17 -0.37 -7.67
N PHE A 219 14.30 0.94 -7.85
CA PHE A 219 13.14 1.83 -7.99
C PHE A 219 12.48 1.60 -9.36
N PRO A 220 11.20 1.99 -9.52
CA PRO A 220 10.48 1.80 -10.78
C PRO A 220 11.30 2.24 -12.02
N TRP A 221 11.27 1.43 -13.08
CA TRP A 221 12.03 1.59 -14.34
C TRP A 221 13.56 1.55 -14.26
N GLY A 222 14.09 1.23 -13.09
CA GLY A 222 15.50 0.89 -12.92
C GLY A 222 15.81 -0.52 -13.44
N ASP A 223 17.09 -0.80 -13.62
CA ASP A 223 17.58 -2.10 -14.05
C ASP A 223 18.94 -2.34 -13.38
N ALA A 224 18.96 -3.19 -12.34
CA ALA A 224 20.17 -3.52 -11.58
C ALA A 224 21.26 -4.16 -12.46
N LYS A 225 20.88 -4.99 -13.44
CA LYS A 225 21.82 -5.67 -14.35
C LYS A 225 22.49 -4.66 -15.29
N LYS A 226 21.76 -3.64 -15.73
CA LYS A 226 22.27 -2.56 -16.59
C LYS A 226 22.78 -1.35 -15.80
N LYS A 227 22.74 -1.38 -14.47
CA LYS A 227 23.06 -0.24 -13.60
C LYS A 227 22.30 1.03 -13.99
N LYS A 228 21.04 0.88 -14.39
CA LYS A 228 20.17 1.99 -14.76
C LYS A 228 19.39 2.42 -13.52
N PHE A 229 19.49 3.68 -13.14
CA PHE A 229 18.66 4.23 -12.06
C PHE A 229 17.18 4.14 -12.39
N GLY A 230 16.39 3.77 -11.38
CA GLY A 230 14.96 3.95 -11.42
C GLY A 230 14.58 5.42 -11.28
N ASN A 231 13.29 5.71 -11.39
CA ASN A 231 12.80 7.06 -11.18
C ASN A 231 12.69 7.35 -9.67
N PRO A 232 13.09 8.57 -9.22
CA PRO A 232 12.76 9.02 -7.88
C PRO A 232 11.24 9.14 -7.68
N LEU A 233 10.81 9.30 -6.44
CA LEU A 233 9.40 9.37 -6.07
C LEU A 233 8.90 10.81 -6.16
N PRO A 234 7.67 11.05 -6.65
CA PRO A 234 7.10 12.39 -6.63
C PRO A 234 6.71 12.83 -5.23
N ASN A 235 7.25 13.96 -4.78
CA ASN A 235 6.77 14.66 -3.61
C ASN A 235 5.48 15.42 -3.96
N PRO A 236 4.30 15.06 -3.41
CA PRO A 236 3.03 15.66 -3.79
C PRO A 236 2.86 17.12 -3.33
N PHE A 237 3.75 17.62 -2.46
CA PHE A 237 3.67 18.98 -1.92
C PHE A 237 4.65 19.95 -2.60
N THR A 238 5.80 19.46 -3.04
CA THR A 238 6.81 20.27 -3.76
C THR A 238 6.72 20.09 -5.27
N GLY A 239 6.18 18.96 -5.73
CA GLY A 239 6.21 18.54 -7.14
C GLY A 239 7.57 18.02 -7.60
N GLU A 240 8.57 17.97 -6.70
CA GLU A 240 9.91 17.50 -7.02
C GLU A 240 10.01 15.97 -6.97
N LEU A 241 11.01 15.45 -7.68
CA LEU A 241 11.35 14.02 -7.70
C LEU A 241 12.46 13.76 -6.68
N GLU A 242 12.17 12.94 -5.66
CA GLU A 242 13.07 12.69 -4.54
C GLU A 242 13.21 11.17 -4.29
N TYR A 243 14.44 10.70 -4.05
CA TYR A 243 14.65 9.39 -3.45
C TYR A 243 14.35 9.46 -1.95
N PRO A 244 14.02 8.34 -1.27
CA PRO A 244 13.88 8.37 0.17
C PRO A 244 15.18 8.85 0.83
N ALA A 245 15.05 9.48 1.99
CA ALA A 245 16.18 9.79 2.84
C ALA A 245 16.46 8.61 3.79
N PHE A 246 17.73 8.31 4.01
CA PHE A 246 18.09 7.38 5.07
C PHE A 246 17.81 8.02 6.44
N SER A 247 17.28 7.23 7.39
CA SER A 247 17.15 7.63 8.78
C SER A 247 17.57 6.50 9.72
N ASN A 248 17.60 6.75 11.04
CA ASN A 248 18.08 5.79 12.05
C ASN A 248 16.90 5.14 12.82
N MET A 249 15.89 4.64 12.11
CA MET A 249 14.81 3.86 12.74
C MET A 249 15.31 2.48 13.12
N THR A 250 15.10 2.08 14.37
CA THR A 250 15.72 0.86 14.93
C THR A 250 14.82 -0.38 14.81
N CYS A 251 13.49 -0.20 14.87
CA CYS A 251 12.54 -1.30 14.88
C CYS A 251 11.13 -0.80 14.55
N ALA A 252 10.47 -1.41 13.56
CA ALA A 252 9.15 -0.97 13.10
C ALA A 252 8.10 -0.98 14.22
N PHE A 253 8.10 -2.02 15.07
CA PHE A 253 7.19 -2.10 16.22
C PHE A 253 7.37 -0.91 17.18
N LYS A 254 8.62 -0.59 17.54
CA LYS A 254 8.91 0.55 18.43
C LYS A 254 8.57 1.88 17.78
N GLU A 255 8.84 2.05 16.48
CA GLU A 255 8.50 3.28 15.76
C GLU A 255 6.98 3.49 15.64
N ARG A 256 6.19 2.42 15.45
CA ARG A 256 4.71 2.52 15.38
C ARG A 256 4.09 3.06 16.66
N LEU A 257 4.68 2.74 17.81
CA LEU A 257 4.21 3.21 19.12
C LEU A 257 4.60 4.66 19.44
N LYS A 258 5.41 5.31 18.59
CA LYS A 258 5.80 6.71 18.79
C LYS A 258 4.75 7.65 18.21
N PRO A 259 4.49 8.81 18.85
CA PRO A 259 3.68 9.84 18.25
C PRO A 259 4.34 10.38 16.96
N PRO A 260 3.55 10.91 16.02
CA PRO A 260 4.04 11.58 14.82
C PRO A 260 5.13 12.61 15.11
N ILE A 261 6.35 12.32 14.66
CA ILE A 261 7.48 13.26 14.74
C ILE A 261 7.46 14.25 13.58
N SER A 262 8.29 15.29 13.61
CA SER A 262 8.39 16.21 12.46
C SER A 262 9.15 15.55 11.31
N ILE A 263 8.53 15.56 10.12
CA ILE A 263 9.11 15.12 8.84
C ILE A 263 8.61 16.10 7.79
N ALA A 264 9.49 16.57 6.90
CA ALA A 264 9.06 17.50 5.84
C ALA A 264 7.89 16.91 5.02
N PRO A 265 6.88 17.72 4.63
CA PRO A 265 5.75 17.23 3.84
C PRO A 265 6.22 16.46 2.60
N GLY A 266 5.69 15.26 2.43
CA GLY A 266 5.98 14.40 1.26
C GLY A 266 7.27 13.61 1.35
N LYS A 267 8.18 13.97 2.25
CA LYS A 267 9.47 13.29 2.42
C LYS A 267 9.25 11.87 2.90
N ILE A 268 9.93 10.92 2.26
CA ILE A 268 9.96 9.52 2.67
C ILE A 268 11.28 9.23 3.39
N GLU A 269 11.20 8.58 4.54
CA GLU A 269 12.35 8.10 5.28
C GLU A 269 12.39 6.57 5.27
N TYR A 270 13.59 6.03 5.10
CA TYR A 270 13.87 4.60 5.07
C TYR A 270 15.01 4.26 6.03
N SER A 271 14.90 3.12 6.71
CA SER A 271 15.99 2.54 7.50
C SER A 271 15.96 1.03 7.39
N SER A 272 17.13 0.40 7.45
CA SER A 272 17.26 -1.02 7.74
C SER A 272 18.20 -1.21 8.93
N SER A 273 17.89 -2.16 9.81
CA SER A 273 18.83 -2.57 10.86
C SER A 273 19.67 -3.74 10.36
N ASP A 274 20.97 -3.65 10.58
CA ASP A 274 21.95 -4.63 10.15
C ASP A 274 21.86 -5.87 11.02
N GLU A 275 21.15 -6.90 10.55
CA GLU A 275 21.66 -8.28 10.52
C GLU A 275 20.63 -9.23 9.91
N GLN A 276 19.32 -9.17 10.21
CA GLN A 276 18.41 -10.21 9.75
C GLN A 276 16.95 -9.76 9.51
N SER A 277 16.71 -9.08 8.38
CA SER A 277 15.39 -9.06 7.71
C SER A 277 14.37 -7.96 8.05
N ASN A 278 14.75 -6.83 8.64
CA ASN A 278 13.79 -5.75 8.92
C ASN A 278 14.20 -4.39 8.33
N TYR A 279 13.19 -3.66 7.86
CA TYR A 279 13.27 -2.26 7.49
C TYR A 279 12.09 -1.49 8.06
N CYS A 280 12.23 -0.17 8.10
CA CYS A 280 11.18 0.77 8.50
C CYS A 280 11.05 1.82 7.41
N ILE A 281 9.80 2.13 7.03
CA ILE A 281 9.49 3.23 6.11
C ILE A 281 8.40 4.09 6.73
N ARG A 282 8.61 5.40 6.76
CA ARG A 282 7.60 6.40 7.14
C ARG A 282 7.63 7.58 6.20
N GLY A 283 6.57 8.37 6.17
CA GLY A 283 6.46 9.56 5.32
C GLY A 283 5.88 10.75 6.08
N GLY A 284 6.22 11.96 5.63
CA GLY A 284 5.67 13.22 6.12
C GLY A 284 4.33 13.56 5.49
N ASP A 285 3.31 13.82 6.30
CA ASP A 285 2.00 14.31 5.90
C ASP A 285 2.02 15.80 5.52
N HIS A 286 0.87 16.31 5.07
CA HIS A 286 0.68 17.72 4.73
C HIS A 286 0.98 18.71 5.87
N ALA A 287 0.93 18.27 7.13
CA ALA A 287 1.20 19.10 8.30
C ALA A 287 2.69 19.08 8.71
N GLY A 288 3.55 18.39 7.97
CA GLY A 288 4.96 18.25 8.29
C GLY A 288 5.21 17.33 9.48
N LYS A 289 4.32 16.36 9.70
CA LYS A 289 4.42 15.31 10.72
C LYS A 289 4.48 13.94 10.04
N ALA A 290 5.06 12.95 10.71
CA ALA A 290 4.97 11.57 10.24
C ALA A 290 3.49 11.15 10.15
N ILE A 291 3.09 10.47 9.08
CA ILE A 291 1.68 10.03 8.92
C ILE A 291 1.24 9.23 10.15
N ALA A 292 0.08 9.59 10.71
CA ALA A 292 -0.48 8.92 11.87
C ALA A 292 -0.87 7.46 11.58
N GLY A 293 -0.63 6.57 12.54
CA GLY A 293 -1.01 5.16 12.50
C GLY A 293 -2.47 4.91 12.89
N THR A 294 -2.81 3.65 13.13
CA THR A 294 -4.18 3.20 13.50
C THR A 294 -4.67 3.77 14.84
N HIS A 295 -3.76 4.19 15.73
CA HIS A 295 -4.09 4.86 16.99
C HIS A 295 -4.02 6.40 16.89
N GLY A 296 -4.13 6.94 15.68
CA GLY A 296 -4.14 8.38 15.43
C GLY A 296 -2.86 9.07 15.91
N THR A 297 -2.99 10.22 16.56
CA THR A 297 -1.87 11.06 17.01
C THR A 297 -0.95 10.43 18.06
N LYS A 298 -1.30 9.24 18.57
CA LYS A 298 -0.47 8.47 19.51
C LYS A 298 0.43 7.45 18.83
N SER A 299 0.35 7.30 17.51
CA SER A 299 1.08 6.29 16.75
C SER A 299 1.53 6.83 15.40
N THR A 300 2.59 6.25 14.86
CA THR A 300 3.10 6.55 13.53
C THR A 300 2.81 5.39 12.59
N LEU A 301 2.37 5.68 11.37
CA LEU A 301 2.30 4.69 10.30
C LEU A 301 3.73 4.35 9.85
N VAL A 302 4.10 3.09 10.02
CA VAL A 302 5.40 2.58 9.58
C VAL A 302 5.19 1.31 8.77
N LEU A 303 5.63 1.29 7.53
CA LEU A 303 5.67 0.07 6.72
C LEU A 303 6.94 -0.71 7.04
N ALA A 304 6.78 -2.03 7.11
CA ALA A 304 7.86 -2.98 7.31
C ALA A 304 7.50 -4.28 6.58
N LYS A 305 8.41 -5.26 6.60
CA LYS A 305 8.20 -6.59 6.02
C LYS A 305 6.85 -7.20 6.44
N ASP A 306 6.46 -7.02 7.69
CA ASP A 306 5.24 -7.60 8.29
C ASP A 306 3.95 -6.80 7.94
N GLY A 307 3.98 -5.92 6.94
CA GLY A 307 2.84 -5.10 6.52
C GLY A 307 2.76 -3.71 7.17
N ASP A 308 1.57 -3.11 7.16
CA ASP A 308 1.29 -1.77 7.72
C ASP A 308 0.97 -1.79 9.23
N GLY A 309 1.05 -2.97 9.86
CA GLY A 309 0.81 -3.16 11.28
C GLY A 309 -0.67 -3.34 11.65
N SER A 310 -1.57 -3.60 10.69
CA SER A 310 -2.99 -3.87 10.98
C SER A 310 -3.31 -5.24 11.59
N GLY A 311 -2.32 -6.14 11.74
CA GLY A 311 -2.55 -7.43 12.40
C GLY A 311 -1.30 -8.31 12.49
N HIS A 312 -0.93 -8.64 13.73
CA HIS A 312 -0.13 -9.79 14.19
C HIS A 312 0.71 -10.55 13.15
N GLY A 313 1.92 -10.04 12.86
CA GLY A 313 3.05 -10.94 12.64
C GLY A 313 3.38 -11.55 14.00
N GLY A 314 3.05 -12.83 14.18
CA GLY A 314 3.39 -13.56 15.39
C GLY A 314 4.88 -13.45 15.67
N ASP A 315 5.23 -12.82 16.79
CA ASP A 315 6.53 -12.97 17.42
C ASP A 315 6.75 -14.47 17.65
N SER A 316 7.54 -15.10 16.78
CA SER A 316 8.32 -16.27 17.13
C SER A 316 9.74 -15.79 17.46
N ARG A 317 9.89 -15.37 18.72
CA ARG A 317 11.15 -15.50 19.47
C ARG A 317 10.93 -16.48 20.61
#